data_AF-A0A9E1BF94-F1
#
_entry.id   AF-A0A9E1BF94-F1
#
_cell.length_a   1.000
_cell.length_b   1.000
_cell.length_c   1.000
_cell.angle_alpha   90.00
_cell.angle_beta   90.00
_cell.angle_gamma   90.00
#
_symmetry.space_group_name_H-M   'P 1'
#
loop_
_entity.id
_entity.type
_entity.pdbx_description
1 polymer ?
#
loop_
_entity_poly.entity_id
_entity_poly.type
_entity_poly.pdbx_seq_one_letter_code
_entity_poly.pdbx_strand_id
1 'polypeptide(L)'
;TQMRGFEIKPYALLSTQINFLPNIFSAITQRDRQNLFVANSLNSLDERFLGFGDLFGVDFRYSQIGYSSALGVEYIYTNFINKNASKIFTERVEGSQVLYDVKIYDTKSDQFNEVNSQEQNSTSGI
;
A
#
# COMPACT_ATOMS: atom_id res chain seq x y z
N THR A 1 27.83 8.14 -5.88
CA THR A 1 27.38 9.40 -6.49
C THR A 1 25.90 9.52 -6.29
N GLN A 2 25.51 10.31 -5.29
CA GLN A 2 24.12 10.54 -4.88
C GLN A 2 23.42 11.37 -5.97
N MET A 3 22.17 11.07 -6.29
CA MET A 3 21.36 11.86 -7.23
C MET A 3 21.23 13.31 -6.72
N ARG A 4 22.15 14.19 -7.13
CA ARG A 4 22.01 15.65 -7.06
C ARG A 4 21.90 16.17 -8.48
N GLY A 5 20.76 15.90 -9.10
CA GLY A 5 20.38 16.49 -10.37
C GLY A 5 19.22 17.43 -10.13
N PHE A 6 19.51 18.73 -10.09
CA PHE A 6 18.58 19.86 -9.96
C PHE A 6 18.02 20.13 -8.55
N GLU A 7 18.30 21.32 -8.03
CA GLU A 7 17.81 21.90 -6.77
C GLU A 7 16.30 22.20 -6.78
N ILE A 8 15.51 21.35 -7.46
CA ILE A 8 14.07 21.43 -7.48
C ILE A 8 13.57 20.73 -6.21
N LYS A 9 12.98 21.51 -5.29
CA LYS A 9 12.24 20.96 -4.14
C LYS A 9 10.77 20.87 -4.52
N PRO A 10 10.27 19.71 -4.98
CA PRO A 10 8.86 19.55 -5.31
C PRO A 10 8.01 19.78 -4.07
N TYR A 11 6.87 20.46 -4.24
CA TYR A 11 5.88 20.64 -3.17
C TYR A 11 5.34 19.29 -2.67
N ALA A 12 5.08 18.37 -3.60
CA ALA A 12 4.71 16.99 -3.31
C ALA A 12 5.28 16.05 -4.39
N LEU A 13 5.77 14.90 -3.96
CA LEU A 13 6.08 13.74 -4.79
C LEU A 13 4.99 12.71 -4.54
N LEU A 14 4.32 12.27 -5.61
CA LEU A 14 3.23 11.31 -5.52
C LEU A 14 3.68 9.99 -6.14
N SER A 15 3.44 8.89 -5.43
CA SER A 15 3.75 7.54 -5.90
C SER A 15 2.65 6.57 -5.51
N THR A 16 2.70 5.37 -6.08
CA THR A 16 1.78 4.26 -5.77
C THR A 16 2.53 3.09 -5.17
N GLN A 17 1.79 2.15 -4.58
CA GLN A 17 2.33 0.94 -3.97
C GLN A 17 3.27 0.11 -4.88
N ILE A 18 3.07 0.13 -6.21
CA ILE A 18 3.91 -0.63 -7.16
C ILE A 18 5.36 -0.11 -7.19
N ASN A 19 5.55 1.19 -6.95
CA ASN A 19 6.88 1.80 -6.91
C ASN A 19 7.56 1.61 -5.55
N PHE A 20 6.92 0.89 -4.62
CA PHE A 20 7.36 0.75 -3.25
C PHE A 20 8.25 -0.49 -3.09
N LEU A 21 9.56 -0.28 -3.17
CA LEU A 21 10.56 -1.28 -2.78
C LEU A 21 11.13 -0.91 -1.41
N PRO A 22 10.76 -1.60 -0.31
CA PRO A 22 11.17 -1.25 1.05
C PRO A 22 12.69 -1.02 1.19
N ASN A 23 13.50 -1.85 0.51
CA ASN A 23 14.95 -1.77 0.54
C ASN A 23 15.51 -0.47 -0.07
N ILE A 24 14.82 0.10 -1.06
CA ILE A 24 15.20 1.39 -1.65
C ILE A 24 14.87 2.50 -0.67
N PHE A 25 13.74 2.43 0.01
CA PHE A 25 13.32 3.44 0.98
C PHE A 25 14.21 3.51 2.20
N SER A 26 14.70 2.37 2.69
CA SER A 26 15.71 2.35 3.76
C SER A 26 17.03 3.00 3.34
N ALA A 27 17.32 3.09 2.04
CA ALA A 27 18.56 3.67 1.52
C ALA A 27 18.45 5.17 1.19
N ILE A 28 17.24 5.72 1.08
CA ILE A 28 17.01 7.14 0.81
C ILE A 28 17.07 7.91 2.13
N THR A 29 17.75 9.06 2.15
CA THR A 29 17.81 9.90 3.35
C THR A 29 16.44 10.49 3.66
N GLN A 30 16.04 10.55 4.93
CA GLN A 30 14.74 11.10 5.36
C GLN A 30 14.43 12.47 4.72
N ARG A 31 15.45 13.33 4.59
CA ARG A 31 15.37 14.64 3.92
C ARG A 31 14.82 14.56 2.49
N ASP A 32 15.22 13.54 1.74
CA ASP A 32 14.90 13.42 0.32
C ASP A 32 13.49 12.84 0.08
N ARG A 33 12.86 12.31 1.14
CA ARG A 33 11.50 11.75 1.12
C ARG A 33 10.45 12.59 1.89
N GLN A 34 10.81 13.74 2.44
CA GLN A 34 9.88 14.52 3.29
C GLN A 34 8.59 14.98 2.59
N ASN A 35 8.64 15.15 1.26
CA ASN A 35 7.48 15.56 0.46
C ASN A 35 6.85 14.39 -0.31
N LEU A 36 7.23 13.15 0.00
CA LEU A 36 6.74 11.97 -0.71
C LEU A 36 5.51 11.38 0.00
N PHE A 37 4.48 11.18 -0.81
CA PHE A 37 3.21 10.55 -0.47
C PHE A 37 3.00 9.31 -1.34
N VAL A 38 2.48 8.26 -0.72
CA VAL A 38 2.28 6.95 -1.34
C VAL A 38 0.82 6.57 -1.23
N ALA A 39 0.19 6.31 -2.37
CA ALA A 39 -1.12 5.69 -2.42
C ALA A 39 -0.97 4.16 -2.30
N ASN A 40 -1.52 3.60 -1.23
CA ASN A 40 -1.53 2.16 -0.95
C ASN A 40 -2.94 1.61 -1.10
N SER A 41 -3.09 0.58 -1.93
CA SER A 41 -4.35 -0.14 -2.18
C SER A 41 -4.41 -1.52 -1.51
N LEU A 42 -3.37 -1.91 -0.77
CA LEU A 42 -3.27 -3.18 -0.06
C LEU A 42 -3.76 -3.00 1.38
N ASN A 43 -4.64 -3.90 1.81
CA ASN A 43 -5.05 -3.97 3.20
C ASN A 43 -4.15 -4.89 4.01
N SER A 44 -4.18 -4.70 5.33
CA SER A 44 -3.52 -5.61 6.26
C SER A 44 -4.14 -7.00 6.18
N LEU A 45 -3.30 -8.03 6.11
CA LEU A 45 -3.70 -9.43 6.10
C LEU A 45 -3.34 -10.09 7.44
N ASP A 46 -4.01 -11.20 7.77
CA ASP A 46 -3.70 -12.02 8.95
C ASP A 46 -2.26 -12.57 8.86
N GLU A 47 -1.52 -12.52 9.98
CA GLU A 47 -0.12 -12.94 10.05
C GLU A 47 0.10 -14.40 9.60
N ARG A 48 -0.87 -15.29 9.80
CA ARG A 48 -0.76 -16.69 9.32
C ARG A 48 -0.78 -16.74 7.81
N PHE A 49 -1.60 -15.91 7.16
CA PHE A 49 -1.65 -15.83 5.70
C PHE A 49 -0.34 -15.28 5.14
N LEU A 50 0.24 -14.26 5.79
CA LEU A 50 1.55 -13.73 5.44
C LEU A 50 2.65 -14.80 5.56
N GLY A 51 2.65 -15.56 6.66
CA GLY A 51 3.59 -16.66 6.86
C GLY A 51 3.48 -17.77 5.80
N PHE A 52 2.27 -18.06 5.30
CA PHE A 52 2.11 -18.96 4.15
C PHE A 52 2.72 -18.37 2.88
N GLY A 53 2.53 -17.09 2.63
CA GLY A 53 3.17 -16.39 1.51
C GLY A 53 4.69 -16.50 1.54
N ASP A 54 5.29 -16.26 2.70
CA ASP A 54 6.74 -16.36 2.89
C ASP A 54 7.28 -17.77 2.59
N LEU A 55 6.53 -18.83 2.94
CA LEU A 55 6.88 -20.21 2.60
C LEU A 55 6.93 -20.46 1.08
N PHE A 56 6.09 -19.76 0.32
CA PHE A 56 6.04 -19.85 -1.15
C PHE A 56 6.84 -18.75 -1.86
N GLY A 57 7.58 -17.92 -1.11
CA GLY A 57 8.39 -16.83 -1.67
C GLY A 57 7.60 -15.63 -2.19
N VAL A 58 6.37 -15.42 -1.69
CA VAL A 58 5.52 -14.28 -2.06
C VAL A 58 5.25 -13.40 -0.84
N ASP A 59 5.81 -12.19 -0.83
CA ASP A 59 5.50 -11.21 0.22
C ASP A 59 4.22 -10.44 -0.11
N PHE A 60 3.09 -10.91 0.42
CA PHE A 60 1.78 -10.30 0.21
C PHE A 60 1.63 -8.90 0.82
N ARG A 61 2.53 -8.46 1.72
CA ARG A 61 2.47 -7.10 2.29
C ARG A 61 2.82 -6.03 1.25
N TYR A 62 3.67 -6.39 0.29
CA TYR A 62 4.22 -5.44 -0.68
C TYR A 62 3.91 -5.81 -2.13
N SER A 63 3.66 -7.09 -2.42
CA SER A 63 3.42 -7.57 -3.79
C SER A 63 1.98 -7.31 -4.24
N GLN A 64 1.76 -6.26 -5.01
CA GLN A 64 0.47 -5.98 -5.64
C GLN A 64 -0.02 -7.16 -6.51
N ILE A 65 0.91 -7.80 -7.24
CA ILE A 65 0.59 -8.93 -8.12
C ILE A 65 0.17 -10.14 -7.28
N GLY A 66 0.97 -10.51 -6.28
CA GLY A 66 0.66 -11.63 -5.39
C GLY A 66 -0.67 -11.43 -4.66
N TYR A 67 -0.87 -10.24 -4.09
CA TYR A 67 -2.10 -9.86 -3.41
C TYR A 67 -3.33 -9.99 -4.32
N SER A 68 -3.26 -9.40 -5.52
CA SER A 68 -4.38 -9.42 -6.47
C SER A 68 -4.68 -10.85 -6.95
N SER A 69 -3.65 -11.67 -7.15
CA SER A 69 -3.83 -13.09 -7.52
C SER A 69 -4.50 -13.89 -6.41
N ALA A 70 -4.07 -13.72 -5.16
CA ALA A 70 -4.65 -14.41 -4.01
C ALA A 70 -6.11 -14.00 -3.78
N LEU A 71 -6.41 -12.70 -3.89
CA LEU A 71 -7.77 -12.17 -3.84
C LEU A 71 -8.64 -12.78 -4.95
N GLY A 72 -8.12 -12.89 -6.17
CA GLY A 72 -8.83 -13.52 -7.29
C GLY A 72 -9.16 -14.99 -7.02
N VAL A 73 -8.21 -15.76 -6.47
CA VAL A 73 -8.42 -17.16 -6.09
C VAL A 73 -9.48 -17.28 -5.00
N GLU A 74 -9.41 -16.46 -3.95
CA GLU A 74 -10.45 -16.42 -2.92
C GLU A 74 -11.81 -16.08 -3.51
N TYR A 75 -11.88 -15.06 -4.37
CA TYR A 75 -13.12 -14.65 -4.99
C TYR A 75 -13.76 -15.81 -5.76
N ILE A 76 -12.98 -16.54 -6.57
CA ILE A 76 -13.48 -17.71 -7.29
C ILE A 76 -13.95 -18.79 -6.31
N TYR A 77 -13.14 -19.10 -5.30
CA TYR A 77 -13.44 -20.16 -4.34
C TYR A 77 -14.73 -19.86 -3.55
N THR A 78 -14.84 -18.66 -3.00
CA THR A 78 -15.97 -18.24 -2.15
C THR A 78 -17.26 -18.00 -2.94
N ASN A 79 -17.20 -17.61 -4.22
CA ASN A 79 -18.41 -17.34 -5.00
C ASN A 79 -18.91 -18.54 -5.81
N PHE A 80 -18.02 -19.44 -6.26
CA PHE A 80 -18.38 -20.52 -7.18
C PHE A 80 -18.17 -21.93 -6.62
N ILE A 81 -17.29 -22.13 -5.63
CA ILE A 81 -16.94 -23.47 -5.12
C ILE A 81 -17.58 -23.71 -3.75
N ASN A 82 -17.30 -22.84 -2.76
CA ASN A 82 -17.82 -22.95 -1.41
C ASN A 82 -18.27 -21.59 -0.88
N LYS A 83 -19.57 -21.32 -0.97
CA LYS A 83 -20.20 -20.06 -0.53
C LYS A 83 -20.20 -19.83 0.97
N ASN A 84 -19.93 -20.87 1.77
CA ASN A 84 -19.88 -20.78 3.22
C ASN A 84 -18.44 -20.62 3.74
N ALA A 85 -17.44 -20.58 2.85
CA ALA A 85 -16.06 -20.36 3.25
C ALA A 85 -15.84 -18.93 3.76
N SER A 86 -14.98 -18.78 4.76
CA SER A 86 -14.59 -17.47 5.28
C SER A 86 -13.71 -16.73 4.28
N LYS A 87 -13.92 -15.42 4.16
CA LYS A 87 -13.06 -14.52 3.39
C LYS A 87 -11.85 -14.10 4.22
N ILE A 88 -10.69 -14.02 3.58
CA ILE A 88 -9.43 -13.46 4.05
C ILE A 88 -9.33 -12.00 3.61
N PHE A 89 -9.79 -11.69 2.40
CA PHE A 89 -9.75 -10.34 1.82
C PHE A 89 -11.05 -9.57 2.10
N THR A 90 -10.91 -8.32 2.54
CA THR A 90 -12.04 -7.44 2.88
C THR A 90 -12.61 -6.73 1.65
N GLU A 91 -11.87 -6.70 0.55
CA GLU A 91 -12.27 -6.08 -0.71
C GLU A 91 -13.55 -6.69 -1.27
N ARG A 92 -14.29 -5.82 -1.97
CA ARG A 92 -15.53 -6.17 -2.66
C ARG A 92 -15.27 -6.22 -4.15
N VAL A 93 -15.99 -7.09 -4.84
CA VAL A 93 -15.98 -7.17 -6.31
C VAL A 93 -17.33 -6.73 -6.83
N GLU A 94 -17.34 -5.66 -7.62
CA GLU A 94 -18.54 -5.08 -8.22
C GLU A 94 -18.30 -4.88 -9.72
N GLY A 95 -19.24 -5.31 -10.56
CA GLY A 95 -19.11 -5.12 -12.02
C GLY A 95 -17.85 -5.75 -12.63
N SER A 96 -17.39 -6.89 -12.11
CA SER A 96 -16.12 -7.54 -12.48
C SER A 96 -14.86 -6.75 -12.15
N GLN A 97 -14.93 -5.80 -11.20
CA GLN A 97 -13.79 -5.02 -10.73
C GLN A 97 -13.64 -5.15 -9.22
N VAL A 98 -12.40 -5.19 -8.76
CA VAL A 98 -12.07 -5.15 -7.33
C VAL A 98 -12.09 -3.70 -6.87
N LEU A 99 -12.88 -3.42 -5.84
CA LEU A 99 -12.92 -2.11 -5.18
C LEU A 99 -11.87 -2.09 -4.07
N TYR A 100 -10.74 -1.42 -4.34
CA TYR A 100 -9.67 -1.22 -3.36
C TYR A 100 -9.91 0.04 -2.53
N ASP A 101 -9.63 -0.08 -1.22
CA ASP A 101 -9.63 1.06 -0.29
C ASP A 101 -8.25 1.71 -0.33
N VAL A 102 -8.13 2.85 -1.02
CA VAL A 102 -6.84 3.52 -1.22
C VAL A 102 -6.55 4.46 -0.06
N LYS A 103 -5.47 4.18 0.67
CA LYS A 103 -4.96 4.98 1.78
C LYS A 103 -3.73 5.75 1.34
N ILE A 104 -3.60 7.00 1.79
CA ILE A 104 -2.42 7.82 1.51
C ILE A 104 -1.49 7.78 2.71
N TYR A 105 -0.22 7.44 2.49
CA TYR A 105 0.81 7.46 3.53
C TYR A 105 1.85 8.54 3.24
N ASP A 106 2.25 9.29 4.25
CA ASP A 106 3.44 10.14 4.18
C ASP A 106 4.68 9.39 4.67
N THR A 107 5.84 9.84 4.22
CA THR A 107 7.14 9.22 4.51
C THR A 107 8.08 10.15 5.30
N LYS A 108 7.50 11.12 6.02
CA LYS A 108 8.24 12.15 6.75
C LYS A 108 9.03 11.56 7.91
N SER A 109 8.52 10.50 8.52
CA SER A 109 9.12 9.85 9.68
C SER A 109 9.84 8.55 9.29
N ASP A 110 10.37 7.83 10.27
CA ASP A 110 10.93 6.50 10.06
C ASP A 110 9.85 5.45 9.72
N GLN A 111 8.58 5.78 9.96
CA GLN A 111 7.42 4.96 9.66
C GLN A 111 6.49 5.64 8.63
N PHE A 112 5.66 4.82 7.98
CA PHE A 112 4.59 5.27 7.10
C PHE A 112 3.38 5.70 7.94
N ASN A 113 3.06 6.99 7.91
CA ASN A 113 1.91 7.51 8.65
C ASN A 113 0.77 7.77 7.67
N GLU A 114 -0.40 7.23 7.96
CA GLU A 114 -1.58 7.47 7.14
C GLU A 114 -2.01 8.93 7.25
N VAL A 115 -2.15 9.61 6.12
CA VAL A 115 -2.60 10.99 6.03
C VAL A 115 -4.12 11.00 6.12
N ASN A 116 -4.63 11.20 7.32
CA ASN A 116 -6.07 11.41 7.52
C ASN A 116 -6.46 12.83 7.10
N SER A 117 -7.44 12.96 6.22
CA SER A 117 -7.96 14.24 5.69
C SER A 117 -8.53 15.21 6.75
N GLN A 118 -8.55 14.82 8.04
CA GLN A 118 -9.07 15.62 9.14
C GLN A 118 -8.07 16.66 9.68
N GLU A 119 -6.77 16.55 9.40
CA GLU A 119 -5.74 17.45 9.97
C GLU A 119 -5.54 18.77 9.20
N GLN A 120 -6.17 18.96 8.04
CA GLN A 120 -6.02 20.21 7.26
C GLN A 120 -6.94 21.35 7.69
N ASN A 121 -7.94 21.11 8.55
CA ASN A 121 -8.93 22.14 8.94
C ASN A 121 -8.54 22.96 10.18
N SER A 122 -7.39 22.71 10.81
CA SER A 122 -7.01 23.36 12.08
C SER A 122 -5.97 24.48 11.95
N THR A 123 -5.47 24.78 10.75
CA THR A 123 -4.42 25.81 10.54
C THR A 123 -4.80 26.94 9.59
N SER A 124 -6.07 27.10 9.21
CA SER A 124 -6.55 28.29 8.47
C SER A 124 -7.24 29.34 9.35
N GLY A 125 -6.90 29.38 10.64
CA GLY A 125 -7.47 30.34 11.59
C GLY A 125 -6.43 30.94 12.53
N ILE A 126 -5.46 31.68 12.00
CA ILE A 126 -4.80 32.81 12.68
C ILE A 126 -4.51 33.87 11.63
#